data_AF-A0A645BXR0-F1
#
_entry.id   AF-A0A645BXR0-F1
#
_cell.length_a   1.000
_cell.length_b   1.000
_cell.length_c   1.000
_cell.angle_alpha   90.00
_cell.angle_beta   90.00
_cell.angle_gamma   90.00
#
_symmetry.space_group_name_H-M   'P 1'
#
loop_
_entity.id
_entity.type
_entity.pdbx_description
1 polymer ?
#
loop_
_entity_poly.entity_id
_entity_poly.type
_entity_poly.pdbx_seq_one_letter_code
_entity_poly.pdbx_strand_id
1 'polypeptide(L)' 'MIQEEDQVGGGSVPTQLLATYAVAVTPKHGSVDALEAAMRLRDRPVIGRIAHDRYLLDARTLREDEFACIVQALSETAL' A
#
# COMPACT_ATOMS: atom_id res chain seq x y z
N MET A 1 5.83 9.23 3.83
CA MET A 1 5.54 8.29 4.92
C MET A 1 4.62 8.97 5.90
N ILE A 2 3.46 8.39 6.16
CA ILE A 2 2.49 8.88 7.15
C ILE A 2 2.39 7.86 8.28
N GLN A 3 2.21 8.36 9.49
CA GLN A 3 1.96 7.52 10.66
C GLN A 3 0.53 7.01 10.58
N GLU A 4 0.36 5.69 10.56
CA GLU A 4 -0.92 5.04 10.46
C GLU A 4 -1.07 4.03 11.61
N GLU A 5 -2.31 3.81 12.01
CA GLU A 5 -2.67 2.79 13.00
C GLU A 5 -3.25 1.59 12.25
N ASP A 6 -2.61 0.43 12.34
CA ASP A 6 -3.06 -0.78 11.65
C ASP A 6 -3.27 -1.93 12.63
N GLN A 7 -4.33 -2.71 12.41
CA GLN A 7 -4.69 -3.84 13.26
C GLN A 7 -3.79 -5.02 12.95
N VAL A 8 -3.18 -5.61 13.98
CA VAL A 8 -2.46 -6.88 13.86
C VAL A 8 -3.42 -8.06 13.93
N GLY A 9 -3.44 -8.87 12.87
CA GLY A 9 -4.18 -10.13 12.79
C GLY A 9 -5.45 -10.00 11.95
N GLY A 10 -5.61 -10.88 10.97
CA GLY A 10 -6.75 -10.91 10.04
C GLY A 10 -8.09 -11.31 10.67
N GLY A 11 -8.48 -10.69 11.79
CA GLY A 11 -9.78 -10.86 12.45
C GLY A 11 -9.75 -11.44 13.86
N SER A 12 -8.58 -11.72 14.46
CA SER A 12 -8.51 -12.41 15.76
C SER A 12 -8.17 -11.52 16.96
N VAL A 13 -7.63 -10.31 16.77
CA VAL A 13 -7.28 -9.39 17.88
C VAL A 13 -7.56 -7.93 17.48
N PRO A 14 -8.79 -7.42 17.62
CA PRO A 14 -9.19 -6.11 17.11
C PRO A 14 -8.66 -4.90 17.92
N THR A 15 -7.94 -5.13 19.03
CA THR A 15 -7.68 -4.08 20.03
C THR A 15 -6.24 -3.54 20.03
N GLN A 16 -5.38 -4.03 19.13
CA GLN A 16 -3.97 -3.62 19.10
C GLN A 16 -3.65 -2.88 17.80
N LEU A 17 -3.87 -1.57 17.84
CA LEU A 17 -3.39 -0.63 16.83
C LEU A 17 -1.90 -0.42 17.07
N LEU A 18 -1.08 -0.98 16.18
CA LEU A 18 0.35 -0.72 16.22
C LEU A 18 0.64 0.48 15.31
N ALA A 19 1.32 1.48 15.86
CA ALA A 19 1.87 2.57 15.07
C ALA A 19 2.77 1.95 13.99
N THR A 20 2.31 2.04 12.75
CA THR A 20 3.04 1.61 11.58
C THR A 20 3.35 2.81 10.71
N TYR A 21 4.44 2.72 9.96
CA TYR A 21 4.73 3.67 8.91
C TYR A 21 4.20 3.09 7.61
N ALA A 22 3.22 3.77 7.02
CA ALA A 22 2.74 3.45 5.69
C ALA A 22 3.29 4.45 4.67
N VAL A 23 3.63 3.93 3.50
CA VAL A 23 3.86 4.73 2.31
C VAL A 23 2.50 4.98 1.67
N ALA A 24 2.05 6.23 1.74
CA ALA A 24 0.86 6.65 1.03
C ALA A 24 1.20 7.14 -0.37
N VAL A 25 0.48 6.61 -1.34
CA VAL A 25 0.56 6.98 -2.74
C VAL A 25 -0.78 7.55 -3.16
N THR A 26 -0.73 8.74 -3.75
CA THR A 26 -1.88 9.38 -4.38
C THR A 26 -1.63 9.38 -5.89
N PRO A 27 -2.49 8.74 -6.70
CA PRO A 27 -2.35 8.77 -8.15
C PRO A 27 -2.52 10.21 -8.65
N LYS A 28 -1.72 10.62 -9.65
CA LYS A 28 -1.86 11.94 -10.28
C LYS A 28 -3.02 11.98 -11.28
N HIS A 29 -3.33 10.84 -11.89
CA HIS A 29 -4.43 10.64 -12.83
C HIS A 29 -5.20 9.36 -12.46
N GLY A 30 -6.52 9.37 -12.65
CA GLY A 30 -7.37 8.23 -12.30
C GLY A 30 -7.81 8.19 -10.82
N SER A 31 -8.43 7.08 -10.42
CA SER A 31 -8.86 6.84 -9.03
C SER A 31 -7.88 5.94 -8.29
N VAL A 32 -7.89 6.01 -6.97
CA VAL A 32 -7.09 5.14 -6.10
C VAL A 32 -7.49 3.68 -6.25
N ASP A 33 -8.77 3.40 -6.50
CA ASP A 33 -9.26 2.05 -6.82
C ASP A 33 -8.66 1.51 -8.12
N ALA A 34 -8.51 2.35 -9.15
CA ALA A 34 -7.89 1.95 -10.40
C ALA A 34 -6.40 1.66 -10.23
N LEU A 35 -5.70 2.47 -9.42
CA LEU A 35 -4.32 2.22 -9.02
C LEU A 35 -4.20 0.90 -8.25
N GLU A 36 -5.05 0.65 -7.27
CA GLU A 36 -5.07 -0.60 -6.48
C GLU A 36 -5.28 -1.82 -7.37
N ALA A 37 -6.30 -1.78 -8.25
CA ALA A 37 -6.61 -2.86 -9.16
C ALA A 37 -5.45 -3.13 -10.12
N ALA A 38 -4.85 -2.07 -10.68
CA ALA A 38 -3.72 -2.20 -11.58
C ALA A 38 -2.49 -2.77 -10.88
N MET A 39 -2.19 -2.36 -9.64
CA MET A 39 -1.10 -2.92 -8.83
C MET A 39 -1.34 -4.39 -8.47
N ARG A 40 -2.60 -4.79 -8.21
CA ARG A 40 -3.01 -6.17 -7.91
C ARG A 40 -2.91 -7.10 -9.13
N LEU A 41 -3.16 -6.59 -10.33
CA LEU A 41 -3.20 -7.39 -11.58
C LEU A 41 -1.84 -7.56 -12.28
N ARG A 42 -0.76 -7.00 -11.72
CA ARG A 42 0.60 -7.18 -12.26
C ARG A 42 1.08 -8.62 -12.12
N ASP A 43 2.08 -8.98 -12.94
CA ASP A 43 2.81 -10.25 -12.83
C ASP A 43 3.36 -10.50 -11.41
N ARG A 44 3.79 -9.42 -10.74
CA ARG A 44 4.08 -9.40 -9.30
C ARG A 44 3.05 -8.52 -8.61
N PRO A 45 1.98 -9.10 -8.04
CA PRO A 45 0.93 -8.34 -7.37
C PRO A 45 1.49 -7.57 -6.18
N VAL A 46 1.18 -6.28 -6.11
CA VAL A 46 1.45 -5.45 -4.94
C VAL A 46 0.12 -5.19 -4.24
N ILE A 47 -0.01 -5.69 -3.01
CA ILE A 47 -1.24 -5.56 -2.23
C ILE A 47 -1.04 -4.49 -1.16
N GLY A 48 -1.84 -3.45 -1.25
CA GLY A 48 -1.94 -2.36 -0.28
C GLY A 48 -3.38 -2.19 0.16
N ARG A 49 -3.61 -1.24 1.07
CA ARG A 49 -4.96 -0.87 1.51
C ARG A 49 -5.32 0.53 1.04
N ILE A 50 -6.59 0.78 0.76
CA ILE A 50 -7.09 2.12 0.46
C ILE A 50 -7.58 2.76 1.76
N ALA A 51 -7.05 3.92 2.10
CA ALA A 51 -7.56 4.74 3.22
C ALA A 51 -7.43 6.22 2.89
N HIS A 52 -8.44 7.01 3.28
CA HIS A 52 -8.47 8.46 3.04
C HIS A 52 -8.18 8.87 1.58
N ASP A 53 -8.69 8.10 0.61
CA ASP A 53 -8.43 8.28 -0.82
C ASP A 53 -6.93 8.26 -1.16
N ARG A 54 -6.21 7.32 -0.54
CA ARG A 54 -4.78 7.05 -0.80
C ARG A 54 -4.55 5.55 -0.78
N TYR A 55 -3.62 5.12 -1.62
CA TYR A 55 -3.12 3.76 -1.61
C TYR A 55 -1.97 3.65 -0.60
N LEU A 56 -2.17 2.86 0.45
CA LEU A 56 -1.24 2.68 1.55
C LEU A 56 -0.51 1.34 1.45
N LEU A 57 0.81 1.40 1.54
CA LEU A 57 1.68 0.23 1.67
C LEU A 57 2.33 0.24 3.04
N ASP A 58 2.10 -0.81 3.83
CA ASP A 58 2.64 -0.93 5.18
C ASP A 58 4.12 -1.36 5.12
N ALA A 59 5.03 -0.52 5.63
CA ALA A 59 6.46 -0.82 5.58
C ALA A 59 6.85 -2.08 6.38
N ARG A 60 6.00 -2.57 7.29
CA ARG A 60 6.27 -3.79 8.08
C ARG A 60 6.17 -5.07 7.25
N THR A 61 5.45 -5.04 6.13
CA THR A 61 5.28 -6.20 5.25
C THR A 61 6.16 -6.13 4.00
N LEU A 62 6.88 -5.03 3.79
CA LEU A 62 7.77 -4.82 2.66
C LEU A 62 9.21 -5.16 3.05
N ARG A 63 9.93 -5.83 2.15
CA ARG A 63 11.38 -6.04 2.27
C ARG A 63 12.15 -5.03 1.43
N GLU A 64 13.37 -4.70 1.85
CA GLU A 64 14.21 -3.70 1.16
C GLU A 64 14.51 -4.06 -0.30
N ASP A 65 14.63 -5.35 -0.61
CA ASP A 65 14.83 -5.87 -1.97
C ASP A 65 13.60 -5.73 -2.86
N GLU A 66 12.42 -5.51 -2.28
CA GLU A 66 11.17 -5.29 -3.01
C GLU A 66 10.93 -3.81 -3.34
N PHE A 67 11.65 -2.89 -2.69
CA PHE A 67 11.44 -1.45 -2.85
C PHE A 67 11.61 -0.99 -4.30
N ALA A 68 12.65 -1.45 -4.98
CA ALA A 68 12.88 -1.10 -6.38
C ALA A 68 11.73 -1.56 -7.28
N CYS A 69 11.21 -2.77 -7.06
CA CYS A 69 10.08 -3.33 -7.80
C CYS A 69 8.79 -2.53 -7.56
N ILE A 70 8.55 -2.13 -6.31
CA ILE A 70 7.37 -1.35 -5.92
C ILE A 70 7.43 0.06 -6.51
N VAL A 71 8.58 0.72 -6.45
CA VAL A 71 8.77 2.05 -7.03
C VAL A 71 8.58 2.01 -8.55
N GLN A 72 9.13 1.00 -9.22
CA GLN A 72 8.91 0.81 -10.66
C GLN A 72 7.42 0.59 -10.96
N ALA A 73 6.75 -0.27 -10.19
CA ALA A 73 5.33 -0.54 -10.39
C ALA A 73 4.47 0.71 -10.21
N LEU A 74 4.72 1.48 -9.16
CA LEU A 74 4.04 2.76 -8.91
C LEU A 74 4.34 3.78 -10.01
N SER A 75 5.56 3.82 -10.54
CA SER A 75 5.91 4.77 -11.60
C SER A 75 5.21 4.45 -12.92
N GLU A 76 5.00 3.18 -13.23
CA GLU A 76 4.29 2.74 -14.43
C GLU A 76 2.76 2.94 -14.32
N THR A 77 2.21 2.87 -13.10
CA THR A 77 0.76 2.86 -12.87
C THR A 77 0.21 4.20 -12.36
N ALA A 78 1.01 5.02 -11.67
CA ALA A 78 0.60 6.32 -11.13
C ALA A 78 0.85 7.50 -12.09
N LEU A 79 1.27 7.21 -13.32
CA LEU A 79 1.45 8.19 -14.41
C LEU A 79 0.12 8.63 -15.00
#